data_AF-A0A3D4UHV4-F1
#
_entry.id   AF-A0A3D4UHV4-F1
#
_cell.length_a   1.000
_cell.length_b   1.000
_cell.length_c   1.000
_cell.angle_alpha   90.00
_cell.angle_beta   90.00
_cell.angle_gamma   90.00
#
_symmetry.space_group_name_H-M   'P 1'
#
loop_
_entity.id
_entity.type
_entity.pdbx_description
1 polymer ?
#
loop_
_entity_poly.entity_id
_entity_poly.type
_entity_poly.pdbx_seq_one_letter_code
_entity_poly.pdbx_strand_id
1 'polypeptide(L)'
;RFMGRRHSEVSSEEKLVPYEVTGGSDDFVKVTIRDEDFTPQQISAMILGELKRTAEDYLGESVTEAVITVPAYFNDAQRQATKDAGEIAGLTV
;
A
#
# COMPACT_ATOMS: atom_id res chain seq x y z
N ARG A 1 2.93 7.38 2.34
CA ARG A 1 2.59 8.28 3.47
C ARG A 1 2.07 7.52 4.67
N PHE A 2 1.12 6.60 4.49
CA PHE A 2 0.52 5.78 5.56
C PHE A 2 1.04 4.33 5.60
N MET A 3 1.76 3.90 4.56
CA MET A 3 2.36 2.57 4.46
C MET A 3 3.14 2.21 5.73
N GLY A 4 2.81 1.08 6.37
CA GLY A 4 3.49 0.56 7.56
C GLY A 4 3.50 1.47 8.79
N ARG A 5 2.65 2.51 8.85
CA ARG A 5 2.54 3.43 9.99
C ARG A 5 1.34 3.10 10.87
N ARG A 6 1.44 3.45 12.14
CA ARG A 6 0.34 3.41 13.11
C ARG A 6 -0.45 4.70 13.10
N HIS A 7 -1.70 4.63 13.53
CA HIS A 7 -2.61 5.79 13.57
C HIS A 7 -2.06 6.94 14.42
N SER A 8 -1.44 6.62 15.55
CA SER A 8 -0.79 7.61 16.44
C SER A 8 0.32 8.43 15.76
N GLU A 9 0.95 7.88 14.71
CA GLU A 9 2.07 8.52 14.03
C GLU A 9 1.63 9.51 12.95
N VAL A 10 0.35 9.55 12.55
CA VAL A 10 -0.11 10.21 11.31
C VAL A 10 -1.10 11.35 11.52
N SER A 11 -1.25 11.82 12.75
CA SER A 11 -2.24 12.87 13.12
C SER A 11 -2.11 14.19 12.34
N SER A 12 -0.91 14.50 11.82
CA SER A 12 -0.69 15.70 11.01
C SER A 12 -1.14 15.49 9.56
N GLU A 13 -0.86 14.32 9.01
CA GLU A 13 -1.18 13.93 7.64
C GLU A 13 -2.66 13.64 7.43
N GLU A 14 -3.32 13.10 8.46
CA GLU A 14 -4.77 12.88 8.50
C GLU A 14 -5.55 14.18 8.25
N LYS A 15 -5.09 15.32 8.78
CA LYS A 15 -5.74 16.63 8.58
C LYS A 15 -5.55 17.19 7.16
N LEU A 16 -4.65 16.62 6.37
CA LEU A 16 -4.31 17.11 5.03
C LEU A 16 -5.02 16.34 3.91
N VAL A 17 -5.72 15.26 4.25
CA VAL A 17 -6.36 14.39 3.26
C VAL A 17 -7.89 14.52 3.32
N PRO A 18 -8.59 14.39 2.17
CA PRO A 18 -10.04 14.54 2.11
C PRO A 18 -10.81 13.25 2.43
N TYR A 19 -10.11 12.17 2.78
CA TYR A 19 -10.69 10.86 3.09
C TYR A 19 -10.50 10.52 4.56
N GLU A 20 -11.39 9.68 5.08
CA GLU A 20 -11.38 9.26 6.47
C GLU A 20 -10.26 8.25 6.72
N VAL A 21 -9.43 8.55 7.71
CA VAL A 21 -8.39 7.65 8.22
C VAL A 21 -8.93 7.07 9.52
N THR A 22 -8.93 5.75 9.64
CA THR A 22 -9.53 5.03 10.77
C THR A 22 -8.52 4.10 11.45
N GLY A 23 -8.84 3.72 12.70
CA GLY A 23 -8.04 2.82 13.53
C GLY A 23 -7.81 3.36 14.95
N GLY A 24 -7.57 2.46 15.90
CA GLY A 24 -7.10 2.83 17.24
C GLY A 24 -5.65 3.35 17.22
N SER A 25 -5.20 3.96 18.31
CA SER A 25 -3.86 4.57 18.42
C SER A 25 -2.71 3.60 18.10
N ASP A 26 -2.85 2.34 18.49
CA ASP A 26 -1.88 1.29 18.25
C ASP A 26 -2.14 0.50 16.97
N ASP A 27 -3.27 0.72 16.31
CA ASP A 27 -3.58 0.03 15.05
C ASP A 27 -2.75 0.61 13.91
N PHE A 28 -2.47 -0.24 12.92
CA PHE A 28 -2.02 0.23 11.63
C PHE A 28 -3.09 1.10 10.99
N VAL A 29 -2.65 2.11 10.25
CA VAL A 29 -3.55 3.01 9.53
C VAL A 29 -4.49 2.23 8.62
N LYS A 30 -5.78 2.58 8.65
CA LYS A 30 -6.78 2.17 7.68
C LYS A 30 -7.43 3.41 7.06
N VAL A 31 -8.03 3.24 5.90
CA VAL A 31 -8.79 4.26 5.19
C VAL A 31 -10.15 3.68 4.86
N THR A 32 -11.22 4.39 5.22
CA THR A 32 -12.58 3.93 4.95
C THR A 32 -13.04 4.45 3.58
N ILE A 33 -13.46 3.53 2.72
CA ILE A 33 -13.96 3.82 1.38
C ILE A 33 -15.29 3.08 1.22
N ARG A 34 -16.40 3.83 1.10
CA ARG A 34 -17.75 3.26 0.92
C ARG A 34 -18.10 2.22 1.99
N ASP A 35 -17.90 2.58 3.26
CA ASP A 35 -18.17 1.75 4.44
C ASP A 35 -17.30 0.50 4.59
N GLU A 36 -16.23 0.37 3.78
CA GLU A 36 -15.22 -0.68 3.91
C GLU A 36 -13.87 -0.10 4.29
N ASP A 37 -13.18 -0.77 5.22
CA ASP A 37 -11.84 -0.38 5.66
C ASP A 37 -10.77 -1.03 4.81
N PHE A 38 -9.89 -0.21 4.24
CA PHE A 38 -8.73 -0.65 3.48
C PHE A 38 -7.44 -0.28 4.17
N THR A 39 -6.50 -1.21 4.19
CA THR A 39 -5.11 -0.92 4.58
C THR A 39 -4.37 -0.21 3.43
N PRO A 40 -3.37 0.62 3.72
CA PRO A 40 -2.49 1.20 2.71
C PRO A 40 -1.86 0.17 1.76
N GLN A 41 -1.58 -1.04 2.26
CA GLN A 41 -1.06 -2.17 1.51
C GLN A 41 -2.06 -2.64 0.45
N GLN A 42 -3.33 -2.85 0.81
CA GLN A 42 -4.39 -3.25 -0.12
C GLN A 42 -4.61 -2.20 -1.21
N ILE A 43 -4.65 -0.91 -0.85
CA ILE A 43 -4.80 0.17 -1.83
C ILE A 43 -3.61 0.20 -2.79
N SER A 44 -2.39 0.04 -2.26
CA SER A 44 -1.18 0.01 -3.09
C SER A 44 -1.14 -1.23 -3.98
N ALA A 45 -1.65 -2.37 -3.51
CA ALA A 45 -1.77 -3.59 -4.30
C ALA A 45 -2.73 -3.43 -5.49
N MET A 46 -3.81 -2.66 -5.35
CA MET A 46 -4.70 -2.32 -6.48
C MET A 46 -3.94 -1.53 -7.57
N ILE A 47 -3.07 -0.58 -7.16
CA ILE A 47 -2.22 0.18 -8.09
C ILE A 47 -1.20 -0.74 -8.77
N LEU A 48 -0.53 -1.59 -7.99
CA LEU A 48 0.45 -2.54 -8.52
C LEU A 48 -0.20 -3.56 -9.46
N GLY A 49 -1.43 -3.99 -9.18
CA GLY A 49 -2.20 -4.87 -10.05
C GLY A 49 -2.54 -4.24 -11.39
N GLU A 50 -2.85 -2.94 -11.42
CA GLU A 50 -3.07 -2.21 -12.68
C GLU A 50 -1.77 -2.06 -13.49
N LEU A 51 -0.66 -1.76 -12.82
CA LEU A 51 0.66 -1.67 -13.46
C LEU A 51 1.11 -3.04 -14.01
N LYS A 52 0.88 -4.11 -13.25
CA LYS A 52 1.10 -5.49 -13.70
C LYS A 52 0.31 -5.77 -14.96
N ARG A 53 -1.01 -5.52 -14.96
CA ARG A 53 -1.87 -5.74 -16.13
C ARG A 53 -1.38 -4.95 -17.35
N THR A 54 -0.99 -3.69 -17.15
CA THR A 54 -0.45 -2.85 -18.22
C THR A 54 0.83 -3.46 -18.82
N ALA A 55 1.70 -4.01 -17.99
CA ALA A 55 2.91 -4.69 -18.45
C ALA A 55 2.59 -5.99 -19.18
N GLU A 56 1.67 -6.79 -18.66
CA GLU A 56 1.19 -8.04 -19.29
C GLU A 56 0.55 -7.78 -20.65
N ASP A 57 -0.28 -6.74 -20.78
CA ASP A 57 -0.92 -6.32 -22.03
C ASP A 57 0.12 -5.89 -23.09
N TYR A 58 1.20 -5.23 -22.65
CA TYR A 58 2.29 -4.82 -23.52
C TYR A 58 3.18 -5.99 -23.97
N LEU A 59 3.48 -6.93 -23.06
CA LEU A 59 4.38 -8.05 -23.30
C LEU A 59 3.69 -9.25 -23.97
N GLY A 60 2.38 -9.41 -23.76
CA GLY A 60 1.60 -10.56 -24.23
C GLY A 60 1.80 -11.83 -23.41
N GLU A 61 2.38 -11.72 -22.21
CA GLU A 61 2.64 -12.83 -21.28
C GLU A 61 2.43 -12.42 -19.81
N SER A 62 2.36 -13.39 -18.90
CA SER A 62 2.15 -13.15 -17.47
C SER A 62 3.40 -12.58 -16.78
N VAL A 63 3.21 -11.60 -15.91
CA VAL A 63 4.28 -10.99 -15.11
C VAL A 63 4.12 -11.40 -13.64
N THR A 64 5.11 -12.09 -13.09
CA THR A 64 5.05 -12.67 -11.74
C THR A 64 6.08 -12.12 -10.76
N GLU A 65 7.07 -11.37 -11.24
CA GLU A 65 8.20 -10.84 -10.45
C GLU A 65 8.35 -9.34 -10.69
N ALA A 66 8.66 -8.59 -9.64
CA ALA A 66 8.84 -7.15 -9.74
C ALA A 66 9.85 -6.60 -8.75
N VAL A 67 10.60 -5.58 -9.17
CA VAL A 67 11.40 -4.75 -8.28
C VAL A 67 10.58 -3.50 -7.92
N ILE A 68 10.25 -3.33 -6.64
CA ILE A 68 9.47 -2.20 -6.15
C ILE A 68 10.38 -1.24 -5.37
N THR A 69 10.42 0.02 -5.79
CA THR A 69 11.23 1.06 -5.14
C THR A 69 10.62 1.50 -3.82
N VAL A 70 11.46 1.73 -2.80
CA VAL A 70 11.07 2.35 -1.52
C VAL A 70 12.05 3.47 -1.15
N PRO A 71 11.61 4.50 -0.40
CA PRO A 71 12.51 5.54 0.09
C PRO A 71 13.61 4.97 1.00
N ALA A 72 14.81 5.55 0.92
CA ALA A 72 15.96 5.10 1.70
C ALA A 72 15.71 5.13 3.22
N TYR A 73 14.90 6.08 3.70
CA TYR A 73 14.58 6.28 5.11
C TYR A 73 13.44 5.38 5.64
N PHE A 74 12.87 4.48 4.81
CA PHE A 74 11.86 3.55 5.30
C PHE A 74 12.44 2.59 6.35
N ASN A 75 11.72 2.46 7.46
CA ASN A 75 12.01 1.44 8.47
C ASN A 75 11.52 0.05 8.00
N ASP A 76 11.83 -0.99 8.79
CA ASP A 76 11.53 -2.37 8.43
C ASP A 76 10.02 -2.63 8.25
N ALA A 77 9.18 -2.04 9.11
CA ALA A 77 7.73 -2.20 9.02
C ALA A 77 7.16 -1.60 7.71
N GLN A 78 7.68 -0.45 7.28
CA GLN A 78 7.27 0.20 6.04
C GLN A 78 7.77 -0.56 4.79
N ARG A 79 8.98 -1.14 4.88
CA ARG A 79 9.53 -2.01 3.81
C ARG A 79 8.71 -3.28 3.69
N GLN A 80 8.42 -3.94 4.81
CA GLN A 80 7.59 -5.15 4.83
C GLN A 80 6.20 -4.86 4.29
N ALA A 81 5.54 -3.79 4.74
CA ALA A 81 4.24 -3.40 4.22
C ALA A 81 4.24 -3.13 2.70
N THR A 82 5.33 -2.59 2.16
CA THR A 82 5.46 -2.42 0.70
C THR A 82 5.63 -3.74 -0.02
N LYS A 83 6.40 -4.68 0.57
CA LYS A 83 6.54 -6.04 0.06
C LYS A 83 5.19 -6.78 0.06
N ASP A 84 4.45 -6.70 1.17
CA ASP A 84 3.12 -7.31 1.32
C ASP A 84 2.16 -6.77 0.24
N ALA A 85 2.23 -5.47 -0.09
CA ALA A 85 1.44 -4.91 -1.18
C ALA A 85 1.77 -5.55 -2.54
N GLY A 86 3.04 -5.86 -2.80
CA GLY A 86 3.47 -6.62 -3.97
C GLY A 86 2.90 -8.05 -3.99
N GLU A 87 2.99 -8.74 -2.86
CA GLU A 87 2.46 -10.10 -2.72
C GLU A 87 0.93 -10.15 -2.93
N ILE A 88 0.18 -9.18 -2.35
CA ILE A 88 -1.27 -9.03 -2.55
C ILE A 88 -1.60 -8.77 -4.04
N ALA A 89 -0.73 -8.07 -4.76
CA ALA A 89 -0.87 -7.83 -6.20
C ALA A 89 -0.47 -9.04 -7.07
N GLY A 90 -0.04 -10.15 -6.46
CA GLY A 90 0.43 -11.34 -7.17
C GLY A 90 1.79 -11.15 -7.84
N LEU A 91 2.67 -10.37 -7.20
CA LEU A 91 4.06 -10.15 -7.60
C LEU A 91 4.99 -10.70 -6.51
N THR A 92 6.02 -11.43 -6.94
CA THR A 92 7.15 -11.81 -6.09
C THR A 92 8.13 -10.65 -6.05
N VAL A 93 8.50 -10.20 -4.84
CA VAL A 93 9.28 -8.98 -4.57
C VAL A 93 10.49 -9.27 -3.69
#